data_AF-A0A173VG67-F1
#
_entry.id   AF-A0A173VG67-F1
#
_cell.length_a   1.000
_cell.length_b   1.000
_cell.length_c   1.000
_cell.angle_alpha   90.00
_cell.angle_beta   90.00
_cell.angle_gamma   90.00
#
_symmetry.space_group_name_H-M   'P 1'
#
loop_
_entity.id
_entity.type
_entity.pdbx_description
1 polymer ?
#
loop_
_entity_poly.entity_id
_entity_poly.type
_entity_poly.pdbx_seq_one_letter_code
_entity_poly.pdbx_strand_id
1 'polypeptide(L)'
;MILTTPDVNVVLMDFPSKKGNEMVVPNEDGSYTILINAGLNYESQLKAYEHAMSHITNDDFLKGNVQEIEYYAHHPHKDPEPAQIYLDRIKQLQAERRRLKKLIARDQKRVEFIQEHCDMFHRAEHHYLYGDDL
;
A
#
# COMPACT_ATOMS: atom_id res chain seq x y z
N MET A 1 -34.07 -4.00 23.66
CA MET A 1 -32.78 -4.69 23.55
C MET A 1 -31.78 -3.87 24.33
N ILE A 2 -31.23 -4.41 25.42
CA ILE A 2 -30.24 -3.72 26.23
C ILE A 2 -28.92 -3.90 25.49
N LEU A 3 -28.38 -2.80 24.94
CA LEU A 3 -27.01 -2.76 24.40
C LEU A 3 -26.07 -2.84 25.60
N THR A 4 -25.81 -4.05 26.09
CA THR A 4 -24.78 -4.27 27.11
C THR A 4 -23.44 -4.00 26.43
N THR A 5 -22.75 -2.93 26.82
CA THR A 5 -21.33 -2.77 26.49
C THR A 5 -20.61 -4.04 26.91
N PRO A 6 -19.88 -4.72 26.00
CA PRO A 6 -19.05 -5.85 26.39
C PRO A 6 -18.07 -5.41 27.47
N ASP A 7 -17.69 -6.30 28.37
CA ASP A 7 -16.64 -6.02 29.34
C ASP A 7 -15.32 -5.90 28.57
N VAL A 8 -14.81 -4.66 28.46
CA VAL A 8 -13.60 -4.33 27.70
C VAL A 8 -12.52 -3.81 28.65
N ASN A 9 -11.36 -4.44 28.63
CA ASN A 9 -10.17 -3.98 29.33
C ASN A 9 -9.23 -3.25 28.35
N VAL A 10 -8.77 -2.05 28.70
CA VAL A 10 -7.89 -1.24 27.85
C VAL A 10 -6.52 -1.12 28.51
N VAL A 11 -5.48 -1.54 27.81
CA VAL A 11 -4.10 -1.51 28.30
C VAL A 11 -3.24 -0.71 27.33
N LEU A 12 -2.57 0.31 27.86
CA LEU A 12 -1.52 1.04 27.15
C LEU A 12 -0.21 0.29 27.31
N MET A 13 0.39 -0.14 26.20
CA MET A 13 1.66 -0.86 26.20
C MET A 13 2.56 -0.34 25.08
N ASP A 14 3.86 -0.29 25.31
CA ASP A 14 4.81 0.05 24.25
C ASP A 14 5.01 -1.15 23.32
N PHE A 15 4.71 -0.99 22.03
CA PHE A 15 4.82 -2.08 21.07
C PHE A 15 6.26 -2.13 20.53
N PRO A 16 6.99 -3.25 20.73
CA PRO A 16 8.37 -3.37 20.24
C PRO A 16 8.47 -3.27 18.71
N SER A 17 7.38 -3.58 17.99
CA SER A 17 7.25 -3.35 16.56
C SER A 17 6.37 -2.13 16.28
N LYS A 18 6.95 -1.05 15.71
CA LYS A 18 6.26 0.19 15.31
C LYS A 18 5.20 0.04 14.19
N LYS A 19 4.77 -1.17 13.86
CA LYS A 19 3.87 -1.46 12.74
C LYS A 19 2.40 -1.58 13.14
N GLY A 20 2.11 -1.81 14.43
CA GLY A 20 0.73 -1.88 14.95
C GLY A 20 0.42 -0.69 15.85
N ASN A 21 -0.80 -0.16 15.72
CA ASN A 21 -1.31 0.92 16.57
C ASN A 21 -2.20 0.37 17.70
N GLU A 22 -2.98 -0.68 17.40
CA GLU A 22 -3.83 -1.40 18.32
C GLU A 22 -3.79 -2.92 18.08
N MET A 23 -4.16 -3.68 19.10
CA MET A 23 -4.40 -5.12 19.01
C MET A 23 -5.59 -5.47 19.91
N VAL A 24 -6.52 -6.28 19.41
CA VAL A 24 -7.69 -6.74 20.17
C VAL A 24 -7.61 -8.24 20.37
N VAL A 25 -7.77 -8.68 21.60
CA VAL A 25 -7.73 -10.08 21.99
C VAL A 25 -9.07 -10.45 22.65
N PRO A 26 -9.86 -11.37 22.06
CA PRO A 26 -11.02 -11.94 22.74
C PRO A 26 -10.56 -12.91 23.83
N ASN A 27 -11.12 -12.78 25.03
CA ASN A 27 -10.87 -13.67 26.17
C ASN A 27 -11.90 -14.82 26.19
N GLU A 28 -11.55 -15.94 26.83
CA GLU A 28 -12.40 -17.14 26.90
C GLU A 28 -13.73 -16.91 27.66
N ASP A 29 -13.78 -15.89 28.52
CA ASP A 29 -14.95 -15.49 29.30
C ASP A 29 -15.94 -14.59 28.52
N GLY A 30 -15.61 -14.25 27.25
CA GLY A 30 -16.41 -13.36 26.41
C GLY A 30 -16.11 -11.87 26.60
N SER A 31 -15.11 -11.53 27.43
CA SER A 31 -14.57 -10.17 27.52
C SER A 31 -13.54 -9.90 26.43
N TYR A 32 -13.18 -8.63 26.22
CA TYR A 32 -12.18 -8.23 25.23
C TYR A 32 -11.06 -7.43 25.88
N THR A 33 -9.83 -7.68 25.47
CA THR A 33 -8.66 -6.87 25.86
C THR A 33 -8.18 -6.08 24.65
N ILE A 34 -8.22 -4.75 24.76
CA ILE A 34 -7.67 -3.83 23.76
C ILE A 34 -6.30 -3.36 24.24
N LEU A 35 -5.29 -3.59 23.42
CA LEU A 35 -3.93 -3.11 23.62
C LEU A 35 -3.69 -1.95 22.67
N ILE A 36 -3.29 -0.79 23.20
CA ILE A 36 -3.01 0.41 22.40
C ILE A 36 -1.55 0.80 22.60
N ASN A 37 -0.89 1.17 21.51
CA ASN A 37 0.50 1.59 21.54
C ASN A 37 0.69 2.90 22.32
N ALA A 38 1.44 2.84 23.42
CA ALA A 38 1.74 3.98 24.28
C ALA A 38 2.61 5.05 23.59
N GLY A 39 3.36 4.69 22.54
CA GLY A 39 4.20 5.61 21.76
C GLY A 39 3.42 6.54 20.82
N LEU A 40 2.09 6.39 20.71
CA LEU A 40 1.23 7.23 19.88
C LEU A 40 0.83 8.53 20.60
N ASN A 41 0.50 9.58 19.83
CA ASN A 41 -0.12 10.78 20.39
C ASN A 41 -1.56 10.50 20.86
N TYR A 42 -2.13 11.36 21.71
CA TYR A 42 -3.46 11.16 22.28
C TYR A 42 -4.56 10.99 21.23
N GLU A 43 -4.55 11.77 20.14
CA GLU A 43 -5.56 11.66 19.06
C GLU A 43 -5.44 10.32 18.32
N SER A 44 -4.21 9.84 18.10
CA SER A 44 -3.92 8.56 17.49
C SER A 44 -4.30 7.41 18.41
N GLN A 45 -4.09 7.53 19.71
CA GLN A 45 -4.57 6.56 20.71
C GLN A 45 -6.10 6.49 20.73
N LEU A 46 -6.78 7.64 20.66
CA LEU A 46 -8.24 7.70 20.59
C LEU A 46 -8.76 7.03 19.32
N LYS A 47 -8.15 7.31 18.15
CA LYS A 47 -8.51 6.65 16.89
C LYS A 47 -8.28 5.14 16.93
N ALA A 48 -7.17 4.71 17.54
CA ALA A 48 -6.85 3.30 17.72
C ALA A 48 -7.88 2.60 18.63
N TYR A 49 -8.32 3.27 19.69
CA TYR A 49 -9.41 2.79 20.55
C TYR A 49 -10.75 2.69 19.80
N GLU A 50 -11.15 3.74 19.07
CA GLU A 50 -12.37 3.75 18.27
C GLU A 50 -12.36 2.63 17.22
N HIS A 51 -11.22 2.41 16.58
CA HIS A 51 -11.02 1.32 15.62
C HIS A 51 -11.17 -0.05 16.28
N ALA A 52 -10.53 -0.27 17.42
CA ALA A 52 -10.67 -1.50 18.20
C ALA A 52 -12.12 -1.76 18.66
N MET A 53 -12.81 -0.72 19.12
CA MET A 53 -14.23 -0.82 19.50
C MET A 53 -15.13 -1.15 18.32
N SER A 54 -14.86 -0.59 17.14
CA SER A 54 -15.58 -0.92 15.90
C SER A 54 -15.51 -2.42 15.60
N HIS A 55 -14.33 -3.03 15.72
CA HIS A 55 -14.14 -4.48 15.52
C HIS A 55 -14.97 -5.33 16.48
N ILE A 56 -15.03 -4.92 17.77
CA ILE A 56 -15.84 -5.61 18.77
C ILE A 56 -17.34 -5.48 18.46
N THR A 57 -17.81 -4.28 18.09
CA THR A 57 -19.22 -4.04 17.79
C THR A 57 -19.71 -4.69 16.50
N ASN A 58 -18.83 -4.83 15.49
CA ASN A 58 -19.16 -5.42 14.20
C ASN A 58 -18.93 -6.94 14.13
N ASP A 59 -18.57 -7.54 15.27
CA ASP A 59 -18.34 -8.98 15.45
C ASP A 59 -17.33 -9.53 14.43
N ASP A 60 -16.26 -8.77 14.22
CA ASP A 60 -15.26 -9.05 13.19
C ASP A 60 -14.44 -10.31 13.50
N PHE A 61 -14.44 -10.77 14.76
CA PHE A 61 -13.69 -11.96 15.20
C PHE A 61 -14.33 -13.29 14.78
N LEU A 62 -15.60 -13.29 14.37
CA LEU A 62 -16.28 -14.47 13.83
C LEU A 62 -16.14 -14.63 12.31
N LYS A 63 -15.59 -13.62 11.63
CA LYS A 63 -15.44 -13.60 10.17
C LYS A 63 -14.15 -14.31 9.76
N GLY A 64 -14.22 -15.15 8.73
CA GLY A 64 -13.13 -16.05 8.34
C GLY A 64 -11.94 -15.41 7.61
N ASN A 65 -11.98 -14.11 7.27
CA ASN A 65 -10.93 -13.45 6.50
C ASN A 65 -10.46 -12.14 7.16
N VAL A 66 -9.35 -12.23 7.91
CA VAL A 66 -8.76 -11.11 8.65
C VAL A 66 -8.29 -9.99 7.72
N GLN A 67 -7.77 -10.32 6.53
CA GLN A 67 -7.26 -9.33 5.58
C GLN A 67 -8.37 -8.45 4.98
N GLU A 68 -9.56 -9.00 4.75
CA GLU A 68 -10.69 -8.23 4.22
C GLU A 68 -11.20 -7.24 5.26
N ILE A 69 -11.27 -7.65 6.52
CA ILE A 69 -11.70 -6.81 7.65
C ILE A 69 -10.73 -5.65 7.86
N GLU A 70 -9.42 -5.94 7.90
CA GLU A 70 -8.37 -4.93 8.00
C GLU A 70 -8.42 -3.96 6.81
N TYR A 71 -8.69 -4.47 5.61
CA TYR A 71 -8.85 -3.64 4.41
C TYR A 71 -10.04 -2.69 4.52
N TYR A 72 -11.23 -3.17 4.88
CA TYR A 72 -12.43 -2.32 5.01
C TYR A 72 -12.33 -1.31 6.16
N ALA A 73 -11.68 -1.69 7.25
CA ALA A 73 -11.56 -0.83 8.43
C ALA A 73 -10.52 0.29 8.23
N HIS A 74 -9.44 0.04 7.48
CA HIS A 74 -8.43 1.05 7.16
C HIS A 74 -8.61 1.77 5.82
N HIS A 75 -9.41 1.25 4.89
CA HIS A 75 -9.76 1.94 3.65
C HIS A 75 -11.19 2.45 3.74
N PRO A 76 -11.40 3.74 4.11
CA PRO A 76 -12.73 4.32 4.07
C PRO A 76 -13.29 4.14 2.66
N HIS A 77 -14.52 3.62 2.59
CA HIS A 77 -15.25 3.47 1.34
C HIS A 77 -15.32 4.86 0.69
N LYS A 78 -14.46 5.12 -0.30
CA LYS A 78 -14.55 6.33 -1.10
C LYS A 78 -15.84 6.21 -1.90
N ASP A 79 -16.72 7.20 -1.76
CA ASP A 79 -17.90 7.28 -2.61
C ASP A 79 -17.48 7.09 -4.07
N PRO A 80 -18.22 6.31 -4.85
CA PRO A 80 -17.85 6.04 -6.22
C PRO A 80 -17.78 7.36 -7.00
N GLU A 81 -16.56 7.75 -7.40
CA GLU A 81 -16.37 8.92 -8.25
C GLU A 81 -17.18 8.78 -9.55
N PRO A 82 -17.70 9.89 -10.14
CA PRO A 82 -18.42 9.84 -11.40
C PRO A 82 -17.61 9.16 -12.51
N ALA A 83 -18.27 8.28 -13.30
CA ALA A 83 -17.64 7.49 -14.37
C ALA A 83 -16.83 8.34 -15.38
N GLN A 84 -17.21 9.59 -15.59
CA GLN A 84 -16.53 10.53 -16.50
C GLN A 84 -15.08 10.81 -16.07
N ILE A 85 -14.81 10.91 -14.76
CA ILE A 85 -13.46 11.16 -14.25
C ILE A 85 -12.52 10.02 -14.64
N TYR A 86 -12.99 8.78 -14.54
CA TYR A 86 -12.24 7.60 -14.95
C TYR A 86 -11.98 7.57 -16.46
N LEU A 87 -12.99 7.90 -17.28
CA LEU A 87 -12.85 7.95 -18.73
C LEU A 87 -11.81 8.99 -19.17
N ASP A 88 -11.80 10.15 -18.55
CA ASP A 88 -10.82 11.20 -18.85
C ASP A 88 -9.41 10.80 -18.43
N ARG A 89 -9.27 10.18 -17.25
CA ARG A 89 -7.98 9.63 -16.79
C ARG A 89 -7.46 8.54 -17.73
N ILE A 90 -8.32 7.65 -18.22
CA ILE A 90 -7.96 6.63 -19.23
C ILE A 90 -7.49 7.28 -20.53
N LYS A 91 -8.18 8.31 -21.02
CA LYS A 91 -7.76 9.04 -22.23
C LYS A 91 -6.39 9.70 -22.06
N GLN A 92 -6.14 10.32 -20.90
CA GLN A 92 -4.84 10.93 -20.59
C GLN A 92 -3.72 9.89 -20.60
N LEU A 93 -3.90 8.75 -19.92
CA LEU A 93 -2.93 7.65 -19.90
C LEU A 93 -2.65 7.10 -21.30
N GLN A 94 -3.68 6.96 -22.14
CA GLN A 94 -3.49 6.53 -23.53
C GLN A 94 -2.69 7.54 -24.36
N ALA A 95 -2.93 8.84 -24.17
CA ALA A 95 -2.19 9.90 -24.85
C ALA A 95 -0.71 9.92 -24.42
N GLU A 96 -0.44 9.79 -23.13
CA GLU A 96 0.91 9.70 -22.57
C GLU A 96 1.65 8.48 -23.10
N ARG A 97 1.02 7.30 -23.09
CA ARG A 97 1.61 6.07 -23.65
C ARG A 97 1.97 6.22 -25.12
N ARG A 98 1.14 6.92 -25.92
CA ARG A 98 1.45 7.21 -27.32
C ARG A 98 2.66 8.14 -27.47
N ARG A 99 2.81 9.14 -26.59
CA ARG A 99 3.98 10.04 -26.58
C ARG A 99 5.26 9.28 -26.23
N LEU A 100 5.22 8.48 -25.16
CA LEU A 100 6.35 7.64 -24.75
C LEU A 100 6.78 6.68 -25.85
N LYS A 101 5.84 6.00 -26.51
CA LYS A 101 6.16 5.13 -27.65
C LYS A 101 6.87 5.86 -28.78
N LYS A 102 6.44 7.10 -29.10
CA LYS A 102 7.11 7.92 -30.12
C LYS A 102 8.52 8.33 -29.70
N LEU A 103 8.71 8.65 -28.42
CA LEU A 103 10.03 8.99 -27.87
C LEU A 103 10.98 7.79 -27.96
N ILE A 104 10.54 6.63 -27.47
CA ILE A 104 11.30 5.38 -27.52
C ILE A 104 11.69 5.04 -28.97
N ALA A 105 10.76 5.13 -29.92
CA ALA A 105 11.06 4.86 -31.33
C ALA A 105 12.09 5.85 -31.94
N ARG A 106 12.08 7.11 -31.47
CA ARG A 106 13.07 8.11 -31.90
C ARG A 106 14.45 7.81 -31.31
N ASP A 107 14.49 7.46 -30.03
CA ASP A 107 15.73 7.13 -29.33
C ASP A 107 16.34 5.84 -29.90
N GLN A 108 15.53 4.82 -30.21
CA GLN A 108 15.99 3.61 -30.90
C GLN A 108 16.67 3.93 -32.23
N LYS A 109 16.01 4.71 -33.11
CA LYS A 109 16.62 5.13 -34.39
C LYS A 109 17.91 5.92 -34.20
N ARG A 110 17.98 6.74 -33.15
CA ARG A 110 19.18 7.49 -32.82
C ARG A 110 20.31 6.56 -32.37
N VAL A 111 20.01 5.57 -31.54
CA VAL A 111 20.99 4.56 -31.10
C VAL A 111 21.47 3.73 -32.29
N GLU A 112 20.56 3.23 -33.14
CA GLU A 112 20.90 2.49 -34.37
C GLU A 112 21.83 3.32 -35.26
N PHE A 113 21.48 4.59 -35.53
CA PHE A 113 22.31 5.50 -36.32
C PHE A 113 23.72 5.67 -35.72
N ILE A 114 23.82 5.84 -34.41
CA ILE A 114 25.10 5.99 -33.72
C ILE A 114 25.90 4.68 -33.77
N GLN A 115 25.25 3.52 -33.60
CA GLN A 115 25.91 2.21 -33.69
C GLN A 115 26.50 1.96 -35.08
N GLU A 116 25.77 2.31 -36.14
CA GLU A 116 26.22 2.13 -37.53
C GLU A 116 27.38 3.07 -37.92
N HIS A 117 27.44 4.28 -37.35
CA HIS A 117 28.36 5.34 -37.79
C HIS A 117 29.51 5.62 -36.83
N CYS A 118 29.55 4.99 -35.65
CA CYS A 118 30.56 5.25 -34.64
C CYS A 118 31.38 3.99 -34.30
N ASP A 119 32.65 4.01 -34.72
CA ASP A 119 33.64 2.94 -34.49
C ASP A 119 33.89 2.65 -32.99
N MET A 120 33.62 3.63 -32.13
CA MET A 120 33.75 3.50 -30.68
C MET A 120 32.81 2.47 -30.07
N PHE A 121 31.64 2.18 -30.68
CA PHE A 121 30.74 1.13 -30.19
C PHE A 121 31.33 -0.26 -30.44
N HIS A 122 31.85 -0.52 -31.64
CA HIS A 122 32.55 -1.78 -31.95
C HIS A 122 33.77 -1.95 -31.03
N ARG A 123 34.51 -0.87 -30.77
CA ARG A 123 35.69 -0.89 -29.89
C ARG A 123 35.33 -1.13 -28.42
N ALA A 124 34.24 -0.53 -27.93
CA ALA A 124 33.73 -0.75 -26.58
C ALA A 124 33.13 -2.15 -26.42
N GLU A 125 32.46 -2.68 -27.44
CA GLU A 125 31.91 -4.04 -27.45
C GLU A 125 33.04 -5.08 -27.48
N HIS A 126 34.09 -4.85 -28.28
CA HIS A 126 35.30 -5.66 -28.26
C HIS A 126 35.98 -5.65 -26.88
N HIS A 127 36.13 -4.47 -26.27
CA HIS A 127 36.68 -4.34 -24.92
C HIS A 127 35.84 -5.10 -23.87
N TYR A 128 34.52 -5.02 -23.95
CA TYR A 128 33.61 -5.73 -23.05
C TYR A 128 33.68 -7.26 -23.20
N LEU A 129 33.79 -7.76 -24.44
CA LEU A 129 33.79 -9.19 -24.72
C LEU A 129 35.17 -9.85 -24.56
N TYR A 130 36.25 -9.13 -24.89
CA TYR A 130 37.59 -9.69 -25.02
C TYR A 130 38.65 -8.97 -24.17
N GLY A 131 38.33 -7.85 -23.51
CA GLY A 131 39.28 -7.08 -22.70
C GLY A 131 40.21 -6.16 -23.51
N ASP A 132 41.26 -5.64 -22.86
CA ASP A 132 42.29 -4.75 -23.43
C ASP A 132 43.43 -5.48 -24.15
N ASP A 133 43.24 -6.73 -24.55
CA ASP A 133 44.30 -7.52 -25.18
C ASP A 133 44.48 -7.08 -26.65
N LEU A 134 45.58 -6.35 -26.88
CA LEU A 134 46.09 -5.85 -28.16
C LEU A 134 47.37 -6.59 -28.55
#